data_AF-A0A7S0Z1M3-F1
#
_entry.id   AF-A0A7S0Z1M3-F1
#
_cell.length_a   1.000
_cell.length_b   1.000
_cell.length_c   1.000
_cell.angle_alpha   90.00
_cell.angle_beta   90.00
_cell.angle_gamma   90.00
#
_symmetry.space_group_name_H-M   'P 1'
#
loop_
_entity.id
_entity.type
_entity.pdbx_description
1 polymer ?
#
loop_
_entity_poly.entity_id
_entity_poly.type
_entity_poly.pdbx_seq_one_letter_code
_entity_poly.pdbx_strand_id
1 'polypeptide(L)'
;EVTFDVLDIGGQEVFQVLFYMFFRRAAIYLLCFSLAMMASEDEEERARAIAQVEFWLESVATYADGGGSKANVLLVGTHKDTVGLKRQEAANELLSRELGGRPAFARQVVRNHQAEGPDGRASWCYYPVDNKTQGAKDPMVVALREAVLKLALGDPVIRMQVPLPWLRVVDVVKGGEELVLARGQAEALCRTCGVPFGQEWGVLCFMHQRGLVLCLPYGPLSNFAVVKPIEFLIEPLTRLIRQQSIHGADDIPGATAHPDWHIFVEDAIATDSLLRVLWYDRLEHLELLLGLAVKYGLLVP
;
A
#
# COMPACT_ATOMS: atom_id res chain seq x y z
N GLU A 1 15.90 13.54 -12.32
CA GLU A 1 15.22 12.26 -12.59
C GLU A 1 14.30 11.99 -11.40
N VAL A 2 13.08 11.48 -11.63
CA VAL A 2 12.12 11.12 -10.56
C VAL A 2 11.90 9.61 -10.64
N THR A 3 12.05 8.93 -9.51
CA THR A 3 11.85 7.48 -9.40
C THR A 3 10.57 7.20 -8.64
N PHE A 4 9.78 6.23 -9.11
CA PHE A 4 8.56 5.77 -8.46
C PHE A 4 8.74 4.34 -7.96
N ASP A 5 8.54 4.13 -6.67
CA ASP A 5 8.38 2.79 -6.09
C ASP A 5 6.87 2.48 -6.07
N VAL A 6 6.44 1.44 -6.79
CA VAL A 6 5.02 1.06 -6.90
C VAL A 6 4.73 -0.08 -5.93
N LEU A 7 3.73 0.11 -5.07
CA LEU A 7 3.22 -0.92 -4.20
C LEU A 7 1.79 -1.28 -4.63
N ASP A 8 1.59 -2.53 -5.01
CA ASP A 8 0.27 -3.08 -5.30
C ASP A 8 -0.28 -3.76 -4.04
N ILE A 9 -1.43 -3.27 -3.59
CA ILE A 9 -2.10 -3.76 -2.38
C ILE A 9 -3.33 -4.54 -2.86
N GLY A 10 -3.26 -5.86 -2.74
CA GLY A 10 -4.38 -6.74 -3.10
C GLY A 10 -5.64 -6.37 -2.34
N GLY A 11 -6.77 -6.24 -3.04
CA GLY A 11 -8.04 -5.78 -2.48
C GLY A 11 -8.82 -6.80 -1.67
N GLN A 12 -8.22 -7.94 -1.28
CA GLN A 12 -8.91 -8.93 -0.46
C GLN A 12 -9.04 -8.40 0.98
N GLU A 13 -10.21 -8.60 1.58
CA GLU A 13 -10.53 -8.10 2.92
C GLU A 13 -9.54 -8.59 3.98
N VAL A 14 -9.04 -9.82 3.84
CA VAL A 14 -8.05 -10.43 4.74
C VAL A 14 -6.73 -9.66 4.81
N PHE A 15 -6.38 -8.90 3.77
CA PHE A 15 -5.17 -8.07 3.76
C PHE A 15 -5.42 -6.66 4.30
N GLN A 16 -6.68 -6.26 4.56
CA GLN A 16 -7.01 -4.90 5.01
C GLN A 16 -6.31 -4.50 6.31
N VAL A 17 -6.11 -5.47 7.20
CA VAL A 17 -5.35 -5.29 8.45
C VAL A 17 -3.89 -4.92 8.22
N LEU A 18 -3.33 -5.16 7.02
CA LEU A 18 -1.96 -4.74 6.69
C LEU A 18 -1.91 -3.32 6.10
N PHE A 19 -3.04 -2.73 5.70
CA PHE A 19 -3.01 -1.53 4.86
C PHE A 19 -2.46 -0.29 5.57
N TYR A 20 -2.70 -0.13 6.87
CA TYR A 20 -2.12 0.97 7.64
C TYR A 20 -0.59 0.87 7.73
N MET A 21 0.00 -0.30 7.50
CA MET A 21 1.46 -0.43 7.37
C MET A 21 1.99 0.15 6.07
N PHE A 22 1.15 0.45 5.08
CA PHE A 22 1.55 0.94 3.76
C PHE A 22 1.10 2.37 3.47
N PHE A 23 0.13 2.92 4.19
CA PHE A 23 -0.27 4.31 4.04
C PHE A 23 0.83 5.28 4.51
N ARG A 24 1.11 6.31 3.71
CA ARG A 24 2.21 7.28 3.85
C ARG A 24 1.74 8.65 3.40
N ARG A 25 2.28 9.68 4.05
CA ARG A 25 1.90 11.08 3.79
C ARG A 25 2.46 11.63 2.46
N ALA A 26 3.55 11.04 1.98
CA ALA A 26 4.24 11.43 0.74
C ALA A 26 4.07 10.35 -0.35
N ALA A 27 2.84 9.90 -0.53
CA ALA A 27 2.48 8.91 -1.53
C ALA A 27 1.34 9.43 -2.42
N ILE A 28 1.31 8.92 -3.65
CA ILE A 28 0.22 9.15 -4.60
C ILE A 28 -0.58 7.86 -4.66
N TYR A 29 -1.88 7.95 -4.40
CA TYR A 29 -2.78 6.81 -4.34
C TYR A 29 -3.53 6.64 -5.64
N LEU A 30 -3.43 5.46 -6.24
CA LEU A 30 -4.24 5.05 -7.38
C LEU A 30 -5.33 4.11 -6.87
N LEU A 31 -6.57 4.61 -6.80
CA LEU A 31 -7.71 3.81 -6.36
C LEU A 31 -8.44 3.27 -7.59
N CYS A 32 -8.23 1.99 -7.86
CA CYS A 32 -8.88 1.29 -8.96
C CYS A 32 -10.27 0.78 -8.55
N PHE A 33 -11.29 1.05 -9.37
CA PHE A 33 -12.63 0.50 -9.20
C PHE A 33 -13.18 -0.01 -10.53
N SER A 34 -14.20 -0.88 -10.48
CA SER A 34 -14.89 -1.36 -11.67
C SER A 34 -15.88 -0.31 -12.17
N LEU A 35 -15.59 0.31 -13.33
CA LEU A 35 -16.53 1.23 -13.96
C LEU A 35 -17.80 0.50 -14.42
N ALA A 36 -17.68 -0.77 -14.82
CA ALA A 36 -18.81 -1.60 -15.20
C ALA A 36 -19.82 -1.77 -14.06
N MET A 37 -19.34 -2.06 -12.84
CA MET A 37 -20.20 -2.17 -11.65
C MET A 37 -20.77 -0.82 -11.23
N MET A 38 -19.95 0.23 -11.24
CA MET A 38 -20.39 1.60 -10.92
C MET A 38 -21.49 2.09 -11.86
N ALA A 39 -21.40 1.73 -13.13
CA ALA A 39 -22.37 2.09 -14.15
C ALA A 39 -23.50 1.05 -14.32
N SER A 40 -23.55 0.01 -13.48
CA SER A 40 -24.54 -1.06 -13.58
C SER A 40 -25.96 -0.55 -13.33
N GLU A 41 -26.93 -1.14 -14.02
CA GLU A 41 -28.35 -0.90 -13.75
C GLU A 41 -28.77 -1.60 -12.45
N ASP A 42 -28.09 -2.71 -12.11
CA ASP A 42 -28.22 -3.39 -10.82
C ASP A 42 -27.77 -2.45 -9.68
N GLU A 43 -28.72 -2.13 -8.81
CA GLU A 43 -28.50 -1.24 -7.68
C GLU A 43 -27.55 -1.83 -6.64
N GLU A 44 -27.53 -3.15 -6.47
CA GLU A 44 -26.70 -3.83 -5.48
C GLU A 44 -25.23 -3.90 -5.95
N GLU A 45 -25.00 -4.13 -7.25
CA GLU A 45 -23.65 -4.00 -7.84
C GLU A 45 -23.11 -2.57 -7.73
N ARG A 46 -23.96 -1.59 -8.06
CA ARG A 46 -23.62 -0.18 -8.01
C ARG A 46 -23.32 0.28 -6.59
N ALA A 47 -24.15 -0.10 -5.62
CA ALA A 47 -23.95 0.21 -4.21
C ALA A 47 -22.63 -0.38 -3.68
N ARG A 48 -22.31 -1.64 -4.05
CA ARG A 48 -21.03 -2.26 -3.69
C ARG A 48 -19.83 -1.50 -4.26
N ALA A 49 -19.90 -1.06 -5.52
CA ALA A 49 -18.84 -0.28 -6.14
C ALA A 49 -18.62 1.07 -5.44
N ILE A 50 -19.69 1.76 -5.03
CA ILE A 50 -19.61 3.01 -4.26
C ILE A 50 -18.98 2.74 -2.89
N ALA A 51 -19.50 1.77 -2.14
CA ALA A 51 -19.01 1.44 -0.81
C ALA A 51 -17.51 1.09 -0.82
N GLN A 52 -17.04 0.39 -1.86
CA GLN A 52 -15.61 0.10 -2.02
C GLN A 52 -14.79 1.38 -2.23
N VAL A 53 -15.23 2.30 -3.09
CA VAL A 53 -14.54 3.59 -3.30
C VAL A 53 -14.52 4.40 -1.99
N GLU A 54 -15.64 4.45 -1.26
CA GLU A 54 -15.72 5.15 0.02
C GLU A 54 -14.77 4.56 1.06
N PHE A 55 -14.79 3.24 1.26
CA PHE A 55 -13.90 2.54 2.19
C PHE A 55 -12.43 2.89 1.96
N TRP A 56 -12.00 2.91 0.69
CA TRP A 56 -10.62 3.23 0.35
C TRP A 56 -10.27 4.70 0.56
N LEU A 57 -11.18 5.62 0.21
CA LEU A 57 -10.98 7.04 0.48
C LEU A 57 -10.92 7.33 1.98
N GLU A 58 -11.77 6.69 2.78
CA GLU A 58 -11.74 6.77 4.24
C GLU A 58 -10.43 6.22 4.81
N SER A 59 -9.95 5.09 4.28
CA SER A 59 -8.67 4.51 4.68
C SER A 59 -7.52 5.46 4.40
N VAL A 60 -7.43 6.02 3.20
CA VAL A 60 -6.39 7.01 2.86
C VAL A 60 -6.53 8.25 3.77
N ALA A 61 -7.75 8.76 3.96
CA ALA A 61 -7.98 9.94 4.80
C ALA A 61 -7.63 9.69 6.28
N THR A 62 -7.78 8.45 6.76
CA THR A 62 -7.48 8.08 8.14
C THR A 62 -5.98 7.90 8.37
N TYR A 63 -5.28 7.24 7.44
CA TYR A 63 -3.90 6.80 7.65
C TYR A 63 -2.84 7.63 6.92
N ALA A 64 -3.20 8.33 5.83
CA ALA A 64 -2.27 9.10 5.02
C ALA A 64 -2.42 10.62 5.16
N ASP A 65 -3.55 11.13 5.65
CA ASP A 65 -3.69 12.57 5.96
C ASP A 65 -3.02 12.90 7.31
N GLY A 66 -2.46 14.11 7.42
CA GLY A 66 -1.96 14.59 8.71
C GLY A 66 -1.17 15.89 8.63
N GLY A 67 -1.05 16.59 9.76
CA GLY A 67 -0.20 17.79 9.95
C GLY A 67 -0.34 18.84 8.86
N GLY A 68 -1.58 19.10 8.43
CA GLY A 68 -1.92 20.11 7.42
C GLY A 68 -1.80 19.68 5.96
N SER A 69 -1.27 18.48 5.67
CA SER A 69 -1.18 17.93 4.30
C SER A 69 -2.21 16.82 4.09
N LYS A 70 -2.78 16.78 2.88
CA LYS A 70 -3.69 15.73 2.42
C LYS A 70 -3.03 14.85 1.39
N ALA A 71 -3.31 13.56 1.45
CA ALA A 71 -2.88 12.62 0.42
C ALA A 71 -3.59 12.90 -0.91
N ASN A 72 -2.89 12.71 -2.02
CA ASN A 72 -3.47 12.84 -3.35
C ASN A 72 -3.99 11.47 -3.82
N VAL A 73 -5.28 11.39 -4.16
CA VAL A 73 -5.91 10.18 -4.70
C VAL A 73 -6.36 10.43 -6.13
N LEU A 74 -5.96 9.56 -7.06
CA LEU A 74 -6.51 9.51 -8.41
C LEU A 74 -7.43 8.29 -8.49
N LEU A 75 -8.71 8.51 -8.79
CA LEU A 75 -9.65 7.43 -9.02
C LEU A 75 -9.47 6.88 -10.44
N VAL A 76 -9.38 5.57 -10.58
CA VAL A 76 -9.13 4.87 -11.84
C VAL A 76 -10.29 3.92 -12.12
N GLY A 77 -11.14 4.29 -13.08
CA GLY A 77 -12.29 3.50 -13.50
C GLY A 77 -11.88 2.48 -14.55
N THR A 78 -11.74 1.21 -14.16
CA THR A 78 -11.35 0.11 -15.05
C THR A 78 -12.55 -0.41 -15.86
N HIS A 79 -12.30 -1.21 -16.91
CA HIS A 79 -13.35 -1.77 -17.79
C HIS A 79 -14.03 -0.71 -18.67
N LYS A 80 -13.31 0.34 -19.08
CA LYS A 80 -13.82 1.34 -20.02
C LYS A 80 -14.32 0.73 -21.33
N ASP A 81 -13.70 -0.36 -21.79
CA ASP A 81 -14.06 -1.08 -23.02
C ASP A 81 -15.49 -1.66 -23.02
N THR A 82 -16.08 -1.86 -21.83
CA THR A 82 -17.42 -2.44 -21.69
C THR A 82 -18.51 -1.41 -21.38
N VAL A 83 -18.12 -0.15 -21.14
CA VAL A 83 -19.04 0.91 -20.70
C VAL A 83 -19.07 2.05 -21.72
N GLY A 84 -20.20 2.27 -22.38
CA GLY A 84 -20.37 3.38 -23.32
C GLY A 84 -20.34 4.77 -22.65
N LEU A 85 -19.93 5.81 -23.39
CA LEU A 85 -19.70 7.17 -22.88
C LEU A 85 -20.83 7.71 -21.98
N LYS A 86 -22.09 7.60 -22.40
CA LYS A 86 -23.25 8.07 -21.60
C LYS A 86 -23.32 7.43 -20.20
N ARG A 87 -22.96 6.16 -20.09
CA ARG A 87 -22.92 5.44 -18.81
C ARG A 87 -21.71 5.85 -17.98
N GLN A 88 -20.59 6.18 -18.62
CA GLN A 88 -19.41 6.76 -17.93
C GLN A 88 -19.73 8.15 -17.34
N GLU A 89 -20.45 8.99 -18.09
CA GLU A 89 -20.93 10.30 -17.63
C GLU A 89 -21.86 10.17 -16.42
N ALA A 90 -22.85 9.27 -16.49
CA ALA A 90 -23.74 8.99 -15.37
C ALA A 90 -23.00 8.50 -14.12
N ALA A 91 -21.99 7.61 -14.29
CA ALA A 91 -21.13 7.17 -13.21
C ALA A 91 -20.30 8.33 -12.61
N ASN A 92 -19.84 9.28 -13.44
CA ASN A 92 -19.13 10.47 -12.98
C ASN A 92 -20.03 11.42 -12.18
N GLU A 93 -21.26 11.62 -12.61
CA GLU A 93 -22.26 12.43 -11.88
C GLU A 93 -22.56 11.82 -10.51
N LEU A 94 -22.80 10.51 -10.48
CA LEU A 94 -23.05 9.76 -9.25
C LEU A 94 -21.89 9.90 -8.28
N LEU A 95 -20.67 9.53 -8.69
CA LEU A 95 -19.48 9.66 -7.85
C LEU A 95 -19.23 11.10 -7.42
N SER A 96 -19.39 12.08 -8.32
CA SER A 96 -19.20 13.50 -7.98
C SER A 96 -20.18 13.97 -6.91
N ARG A 97 -21.43 13.47 -6.92
CA ARG A 97 -22.43 13.75 -5.90
C ARG A 97 -22.03 13.15 -4.55
N GLU A 98 -21.67 11.86 -4.53
CA GLU A 98 -21.27 11.18 -3.29
C GLU A 98 -20.02 11.81 -2.66
N LEU A 99 -19.01 12.14 -3.48
CA LEU A 99 -17.80 12.84 -3.04
C LEU A 99 -18.09 14.28 -2.58
N GLY A 100 -19.03 14.96 -3.26
CA GLY A 100 -19.42 16.34 -2.94
C GLY A 100 -20.08 16.47 -1.56
N GLY A 101 -20.77 15.42 -1.10
CA GLY A 101 -21.35 15.35 0.24
C GLY A 101 -20.31 15.27 1.37
N ARG A 102 -19.03 15.00 1.04
CA ARG A 102 -17.97 14.72 2.02
C ARG A 102 -16.75 15.61 1.76
N PRO A 103 -16.61 16.76 2.46
CA PRO A 103 -15.53 17.73 2.24
C PRO A 103 -14.11 17.16 2.35
N ALA A 104 -13.94 16.07 3.11
CA ALA A 104 -12.68 15.38 3.21
C ALA A 104 -12.21 14.83 1.85
N PHE A 105 -13.12 14.17 1.12
CA PHE A 105 -12.85 13.49 -0.14
C PHE A 105 -12.73 14.47 -1.30
N ALA A 106 -13.57 15.50 -1.32
CA ALA A 106 -13.54 16.53 -2.37
C ALA A 106 -12.16 17.22 -2.49
N ARG A 107 -11.40 17.30 -1.40
CA ARG A 107 -10.04 17.87 -1.38
C ARG A 107 -8.93 16.85 -1.66
N GLN A 108 -9.23 15.57 -1.52
CA GLN A 108 -8.28 14.46 -1.62
C GLN A 108 -8.24 13.89 -3.05
N VAL A 109 -9.39 13.86 -3.73
CA VAL A 109 -9.53 13.35 -5.09
C VAL A 109 -9.05 14.38 -6.12
N VAL A 110 -8.04 13.98 -6.89
CA VAL A 110 -7.50 14.77 -8.00
C VAL A 110 -8.40 14.59 -9.22
N ARG A 111 -8.94 15.69 -9.74
CA ARG A 111 -9.85 15.70 -10.89
C ARG A 111 -9.11 15.42 -12.19
N ASN A 112 -9.74 14.64 -13.06
CA ASN A 112 -9.31 14.45 -14.44
C ASN A 112 -9.83 15.60 -15.31
N HIS A 113 -8.96 16.56 -15.60
CA HIS A 113 -9.25 17.71 -16.47
C HIS A 113 -9.08 17.41 -17.97
N GLN A 114 -8.57 16.23 -18.32
CA GLN A 114 -8.40 15.78 -19.71
C GLN A 114 -9.57 14.90 -20.18
N ALA A 115 -10.61 14.72 -19.36
CA ALA A 115 -11.78 13.95 -19.76
C ALA A 115 -12.56 14.67 -20.86
N GLU A 116 -13.04 13.90 -21.82
CA GLU A 116 -13.96 14.38 -22.85
C GLU A 116 -15.38 14.34 -22.29
N GLY A 117 -16.06 15.49 -22.29
CA GLY A 117 -17.50 15.57 -22.03
C GLY A 117 -18.26 15.97 -23.28
N PRO A 118 -19.57 16.22 -23.18
CA PRO A 118 -20.43 16.60 -24.31
C PRO A 118 -19.91 17.81 -25.10
N ASP A 119 -19.22 18.73 -24.42
CA ASP A 119 -18.66 19.97 -24.98
C ASP A 119 -17.15 19.87 -25.30
N GLY A 120 -16.57 18.68 -25.30
CA GLY A 120 -15.16 18.42 -25.63
C GLY A 120 -14.15 18.64 -24.50
N ARG A 121 -14.57 19.18 -23.34
CA ARG A 121 -13.79 19.19 -22.09
C ARG A 121 -14.71 19.03 -20.88
N ALA A 122 -14.41 18.06 -20.03
CA ALA A 122 -15.06 17.89 -18.73
C ALA A 122 -14.04 17.63 -17.62
N SER A 123 -14.44 17.96 -16.39
CA SER A 123 -13.64 17.73 -15.19
C SER A 123 -14.21 16.54 -14.41
N TRP A 124 -13.81 15.32 -14.78
CA TRP A 124 -14.31 14.11 -14.14
C TRP A 124 -13.62 13.85 -12.80
N CYS A 125 -14.29 13.14 -11.89
CA CYS A 125 -13.67 12.69 -10.63
C CYS A 125 -12.76 11.48 -10.79
N TYR A 126 -12.70 10.86 -11.97
CA TYR A 126 -11.91 9.67 -12.24
C TYR A 126 -11.32 9.63 -13.65
N TYR A 127 -10.37 8.71 -13.86
CA TYR A 127 -9.73 8.40 -15.13
C TYR A 127 -10.31 7.07 -15.66
N PRO A 128 -11.18 7.08 -16.69
CA PRO A 128 -11.66 5.84 -17.31
C PRO A 128 -10.52 5.20 -18.12
N VAL A 129 -10.19 3.94 -17.85
CA VAL A 129 -9.08 3.24 -18.52
C VAL A 129 -9.52 1.91 -19.14
N ASP A 130 -9.07 1.68 -20.36
CA ASP A 130 -9.15 0.43 -21.09
C ASP A 130 -7.79 -0.28 -21.03
N ASN A 131 -7.63 -1.08 -19.97
CA ASN A 131 -6.43 -1.86 -19.77
C ASN A 131 -6.38 -3.13 -20.62
N LYS A 132 -7.50 -3.53 -21.26
CA LYS A 132 -7.64 -4.81 -21.94
C LYS A 132 -7.30 -4.72 -23.42
N THR A 133 -7.84 -3.72 -24.13
CA THR A 133 -7.68 -3.61 -25.58
C THR A 133 -6.60 -2.61 -25.99
N GLN A 134 -6.43 -1.54 -25.21
CA GLN A 134 -5.46 -0.48 -25.49
C GLN A 134 -4.27 -0.48 -24.53
N GLY A 135 -4.49 -0.85 -23.27
CA GLY A 135 -3.43 -0.97 -22.26
C GLY A 135 -2.64 0.34 -22.13
N ALA A 136 -1.33 0.25 -22.27
CA ALA A 136 -0.44 1.42 -22.18
C ALA A 136 -0.65 2.48 -23.28
N LYS A 137 -1.41 2.16 -24.35
CA LYS A 137 -1.71 3.09 -25.45
C LYS A 137 -3.03 3.84 -25.24
N ASP A 138 -3.84 3.50 -24.24
CA ASP A 138 -5.06 4.26 -23.95
C ASP A 138 -4.67 5.72 -23.62
N PRO A 139 -5.22 6.72 -24.32
CA PRO A 139 -4.99 8.12 -24.02
C PRO A 139 -5.21 8.49 -22.54
N MET A 140 -6.16 7.83 -21.87
CA MET A 140 -6.43 8.07 -20.44
C MET A 140 -5.38 7.46 -19.51
N VAL A 141 -4.71 6.37 -19.91
CA VAL A 141 -3.55 5.85 -19.16
C VAL A 141 -2.36 6.80 -19.31
N VAL A 142 -2.18 7.42 -20.48
CA VAL A 142 -1.18 8.46 -20.70
C VAL A 142 -1.48 9.68 -19.83
N ALA A 143 -2.72 10.18 -19.87
CA ALA A 143 -3.19 11.29 -19.03
C ALA A 143 -3.00 11.02 -17.52
N LEU A 144 -3.27 9.79 -17.08
CA LEU A 144 -3.07 9.37 -15.70
C LEU A 144 -1.59 9.43 -15.31
N ARG A 145 -0.68 8.93 -16.16
CA ARG A 145 0.77 9.01 -15.93
C ARG A 145 1.27 10.45 -15.85
N GLU A 146 0.80 11.31 -16.74
CA GLU A 146 1.10 12.75 -16.69
C GLU A 146 0.63 13.39 -15.39
N ALA A 147 -0.59 13.04 -14.93
CA ALA A 147 -1.13 13.54 -13.68
C ALA A 147 -0.30 13.08 -12.47
N VAL A 148 0.09 11.80 -12.42
CA VAL A 148 0.97 11.25 -11.38
C VAL A 148 2.32 11.99 -11.37
N LEU A 149 2.94 12.16 -12.54
CA LEU A 149 4.22 12.86 -12.64
C LEU A 149 4.11 14.32 -12.19
N LYS A 150 3.03 15.02 -12.60
CA LYS A 150 2.76 16.39 -12.20
C LYS A 150 2.58 16.52 -10.69
N LEU A 151 1.85 15.60 -10.06
CA LEU A 151 1.65 15.58 -8.61
C LEU A 151 2.98 15.34 -7.89
N ALA A 152 3.77 14.37 -8.33
CA ALA A 152 5.07 14.09 -7.75
C ALA A 152 6.00 15.32 -7.82
N LEU A 153 6.15 15.94 -9.00
CA LEU A 153 6.99 17.12 -9.19
C LEU A 153 6.50 18.37 -8.41
N GLY A 154 5.21 18.41 -8.10
CA GLY A 154 4.59 19.45 -7.29
C GLY A 154 4.72 19.23 -5.78
N ASP A 155 5.03 18.02 -5.33
CA ASP A 155 5.13 17.69 -3.92
C ASP A 155 6.40 18.31 -3.27
N PRO A 156 6.27 19.06 -2.16
CA PRO A 156 7.41 19.64 -1.46
C PRO A 156 8.47 18.60 -1.03
N VAL A 157 8.07 17.35 -0.78
CA VAL A 157 8.97 16.27 -0.38
C VAL A 157 10.00 15.97 -1.45
N ILE A 158 9.67 16.09 -2.74
CA ILE A 158 10.62 15.89 -3.85
C ILE A 158 11.72 16.96 -3.86
N ARG A 159 11.46 18.15 -3.31
CA ARG A 159 12.44 19.25 -3.22
C ARG A 159 13.18 19.30 -1.88
N MET A 160 12.88 18.36 -0.99
CA MET A 160 13.48 18.35 0.34
C MET A 160 14.97 18.07 0.23
N GLN A 161 15.80 18.98 0.74
CA GLN A 161 17.24 18.76 0.81
C GLN A 161 17.52 17.78 1.95
N VAL A 162 18.27 16.72 1.63
CA VAL A 162 18.71 15.70 2.57
C VAL A 162 20.23 15.61 2.57
N PRO A 163 20.88 15.35 3.71
CA PRO A 163 22.32 15.14 3.74
C PRO A 163 22.73 13.97 2.86
N LEU A 164 23.76 14.14 2.03
CA LEU A 164 24.30 13.07 1.18
C LEU A 164 24.62 11.77 1.93
N PRO A 165 25.16 11.78 3.17
CA PRO A 165 25.37 10.54 3.93
C PRO A 165 24.09 9.74 4.16
N TRP A 166 22.92 10.38 4.27
CA TRP A 166 21.65 9.68 4.48
C TRP A 166 21.24 8.91 3.23
N LEU A 167 21.46 9.48 2.05
CA LEU A 167 21.21 8.81 0.77
C LEU A 167 22.14 7.60 0.60
N ARG A 168 23.42 7.70 1.01
CA ARG A 168 24.33 6.56 1.01
C ARG A 168 23.84 5.40 1.89
N VAL A 169 23.28 5.71 3.06
CA VAL A 169 22.66 4.67 3.91
C VAL A 169 21.49 4.00 3.18
N VAL A 170 20.64 4.77 2.49
CA VAL A 170 19.55 4.23 1.68
C VAL A 170 20.06 3.30 0.58
N ASP A 171 21.10 3.70 -0.15
CA ASP A 171 21.67 2.89 -1.23
C ASP A 171 22.24 1.57 -0.69
N VAL A 172 22.97 1.63 0.43
CA VAL A 172 23.55 0.43 1.05
C VAL A 172 22.45 -0.50 1.58
N VAL A 173 21.42 0.04 2.23
CA VAL A 173 20.29 -0.76 2.72
C VAL A 173 19.49 -1.39 1.57
N LYS A 174 19.19 -0.63 0.50
CA LYS A 174 18.48 -1.17 -0.68
C LYS A 174 19.30 -2.22 -1.42
N GLY A 175 20.64 -2.10 -1.43
CA GLY A 175 21.54 -3.04 -2.08
C GLY A 175 21.92 -4.27 -1.26
N GLY A 176 21.61 -4.29 0.04
CA GLY A 176 21.91 -5.42 0.93
C GLY A 176 20.96 -6.60 0.80
N GLU A 177 21.34 -7.74 1.35
CA GLU A 177 20.49 -8.94 1.43
C GLU A 177 19.80 -9.09 2.79
N GLU A 178 20.32 -8.41 3.81
CA GLU A 178 19.82 -8.46 5.17
C GLU A 178 18.35 -8.02 5.24
N LEU A 179 17.54 -8.77 5.98
CA LEU A 179 16.14 -8.44 6.25
C LEU A 179 15.99 -7.57 7.50
N VAL A 180 16.88 -7.79 8.47
CA VAL A 180 16.84 -7.18 9.81
C VAL A 180 18.26 -6.85 10.24
N LEU A 181 18.44 -5.71 10.88
CA LEU A 181 19.65 -5.33 11.60
C LEU A 181 19.32 -5.10 13.06
N ALA A 182 20.19 -5.54 13.97
CA ALA A 182 20.14 -5.04 15.35
C ALA A 182 20.38 -3.53 15.35
N ARG A 183 19.78 -2.81 16.29
CA ARG A 183 19.87 -1.34 16.35
C ARG A 183 21.31 -0.83 16.34
N GLY A 184 22.20 -1.45 17.12
CA GLY A 184 23.61 -1.08 17.13
C GLY A 184 24.32 -1.30 15.79
N GLN A 185 23.93 -2.33 15.03
CA GLN A 185 24.44 -2.58 13.68
C GLN A 185 23.91 -1.54 12.68
N ALA A 186 22.63 -1.19 12.76
CA ALA A 186 22.04 -0.13 11.93
C ALA A 186 22.68 1.25 12.21
N GLU A 187 22.94 1.58 13.47
CA GLU A 187 23.65 2.80 13.87
C GLU A 187 25.13 2.77 13.44
N ALA A 188 25.80 1.62 13.49
CA ALA A 188 27.14 1.45 12.94
C ALA A 188 27.16 1.66 11.41
N LEU A 189 26.19 1.10 10.69
CA LEU A 189 26.02 1.29 9.25
C LEU A 189 25.83 2.76 8.86
N CYS A 190 25.04 3.49 9.64
CA CYS A 190 24.89 4.93 9.45
C CYS A 190 26.24 5.65 9.53
N ARG A 191 27.02 5.33 10.57
CA ARG A 191 28.34 5.95 10.78
C ARG A 191 29.35 5.61 9.69
N THR A 192 29.37 4.37 9.18
CA THR A 192 30.25 3.99 8.05
C THR A 192 29.89 4.72 6.76
N CYS A 193 28.62 5.10 6.58
CA CYS A 193 28.17 5.94 5.47
C CYS A 193 28.49 7.43 5.64
N GLY A 194 29.08 7.83 6.78
CA GLY A 194 29.47 9.20 7.10
C GLY A 194 28.39 10.01 7.82
N VAL A 195 27.38 9.36 8.41
CA VAL A 195 26.41 10.04 9.28
C VAL A 195 27.11 10.45 10.58
N PRO A 196 27.00 11.72 11.01
CA PRO A 196 27.59 12.17 12.28
C PRO A 196 27.03 11.41 13.48
N PHE A 197 27.87 11.21 14.49
CA PHE A 197 27.45 10.60 15.75
C PHE A 197 26.27 11.35 16.38
N GLY A 198 25.25 10.61 16.80
CA GLY A 198 24.02 11.12 17.38
C GLY A 198 22.92 11.46 16.36
N GLN A 199 23.18 11.37 15.06
CA GLN A 199 22.18 11.60 14.01
C GLN A 199 21.62 10.31 13.39
N GLU A 200 22.14 9.14 13.77
CA GLU A 200 21.78 7.83 13.20
C GLU A 200 20.29 7.55 13.31
N TRP A 201 19.71 7.83 14.49
CA TRP A 201 18.27 7.68 14.70
C TRP A 201 17.44 8.60 13.79
N GLY A 202 17.94 9.80 13.50
CA GLY A 202 17.30 10.71 12.55
C GLY A 202 17.20 10.10 11.14
N VAL A 203 18.26 9.42 10.69
CA VAL A 203 18.27 8.71 9.41
C VAL A 203 17.27 7.55 9.41
N LEU A 204 17.28 6.73 10.46
CA LEU A 204 16.37 5.59 10.60
C LEU A 204 14.90 6.05 10.65
N CYS A 205 14.59 7.13 11.37
CA CYS A 205 13.26 7.75 11.35
C CYS A 205 12.89 8.29 9.96
N PHE A 206 13.83 8.92 9.27
CA PHE A 206 13.63 9.43 7.91
C PHE A 206 13.28 8.30 6.93
N MET A 207 13.99 7.17 7.00
CA MET A 207 13.74 5.98 6.21
C MET A 207 12.42 5.32 6.60
N HIS A 208 12.12 5.26 7.90
CA HIS A 208 10.87 4.70 8.41
C HIS A 208 9.64 5.44 7.93
N GLN A 209 9.65 6.77 7.98
CA GLN A 209 8.57 7.60 7.46
C GLN A 209 8.34 7.43 5.94
N ARG A 210 9.34 6.92 5.21
CA ARG A 210 9.28 6.63 3.78
C ARG A 210 8.96 5.17 3.47
N GLY A 211 8.77 4.34 4.50
CA GLY A 211 8.51 2.90 4.34
C GLY A 211 9.71 2.09 3.88
N LEU A 212 10.91 2.66 3.86
CA LEU A 212 12.14 1.96 3.47
C LEU A 212 12.60 0.98 4.55
N VAL A 213 12.37 1.33 5.82
CA VAL A 213 12.77 0.54 6.98
C VAL A 213 11.62 0.56 8.00
N LEU A 214 11.47 -0.46 8.83
CA LEU A 214 10.59 -0.42 9.99
C LEU A 214 11.43 -0.32 11.27
N CYS A 215 11.34 0.84 11.93
CA CYS A 215 11.99 1.11 13.21
C CYS A 215 10.96 1.61 14.22
N LEU A 216 10.77 0.87 15.31
CA LEU A 216 9.87 1.27 16.38
C LEU A 216 10.63 2.09 17.43
N PRO A 217 10.03 3.17 17.97
CA PRO A 217 10.76 4.07 18.87
C PRO A 217 10.97 3.51 20.27
N TYR A 218 10.11 2.58 20.73
CA TYR A 218 10.10 2.09 22.10
C TYR A 218 9.77 0.58 22.18
N GLY A 219 10.11 -0.02 23.32
CA GLY A 219 9.83 -1.42 23.65
C GLY A 219 10.85 -2.41 23.08
N PRO A 220 10.68 -3.72 23.32
CA PRO A 220 11.65 -4.74 22.91
C PRO A 220 11.92 -4.76 21.40
N LEU A 221 10.91 -4.44 20.58
CA LEU A 221 11.03 -4.39 19.12
C LEU A 221 11.86 -3.20 18.63
N SER A 222 12.10 -2.17 19.47
CA SER A 222 12.96 -1.02 19.12
C SER A 222 14.45 -1.37 19.05
N ASN A 223 14.83 -2.58 19.46
CA ASN A 223 16.18 -3.09 19.34
C ASN A 223 16.54 -3.55 17.92
N PHE A 224 15.59 -3.47 16.98
CA PHE A 224 15.76 -3.93 15.61
C PHE A 224 15.33 -2.86 14.60
N ALA A 225 16.00 -2.88 13.46
CA ALA A 225 15.60 -2.18 12.24
C ALA A 225 15.29 -3.24 11.19
N VAL A 226 14.02 -3.40 10.82
CA VAL A 226 13.66 -4.28 9.71
C VAL A 226 13.89 -3.50 8.42
N VAL A 227 14.99 -3.82 7.75
CA VAL A 227 15.48 -3.06 6.59
C VAL A 227 14.79 -3.45 5.28
N LYS A 228 14.08 -4.58 5.27
CA LYS A 228 13.20 -4.99 4.17
C LYS A 228 11.81 -5.38 4.70
N PRO A 229 10.95 -4.40 5.03
CA PRO A 229 9.68 -4.68 5.74
C PRO A 229 8.73 -5.60 4.97
N ILE A 230 8.67 -5.50 3.65
CA ILE A 230 7.78 -6.34 2.84
C ILE A 230 8.24 -7.80 2.90
N GLU A 231 9.51 -8.07 2.60
CA GLU A 231 10.10 -9.42 2.60
C GLU A 231 10.12 -10.04 4.01
N PHE A 232 10.41 -9.24 5.04
CA PHE A 232 10.51 -9.75 6.39
C PHE A 232 9.17 -9.99 7.06
N LEU A 233 8.22 -9.06 6.91
CA LEU A 233 6.97 -9.07 7.65
C LEU A 233 5.81 -9.54 6.76
N ILE A 234 5.61 -8.89 5.62
CA ILE A 234 4.41 -9.09 4.81
C ILE A 234 4.39 -10.46 4.16
N GLU A 235 5.47 -10.88 3.51
CA GLU A 235 5.56 -12.20 2.88
C GLU A 235 5.23 -13.36 3.82
N PRO A 236 5.86 -13.51 5.00
CA PRO A 236 5.49 -14.59 5.92
C PRO A 236 4.07 -14.45 6.47
N LEU A 237 3.54 -13.23 6.63
CA LEU A 237 2.16 -13.02 7.06
C LEU A 237 1.14 -13.46 5.99
N THR A 238 1.45 -13.30 4.70
CA THR A 238 0.57 -13.82 3.63
C THR A 238 0.34 -15.33 3.78
N ARG A 239 1.30 -16.08 4.34
CA ARG A 239 1.15 -17.52 4.62
C ARG A 239 0.12 -17.82 5.71
N LEU A 240 -0.12 -16.87 6.62
CA LEU A 240 -1.16 -16.99 7.65
C LEU A 240 -2.55 -16.60 7.14
N ILE A 241 -2.64 -15.45 6.46
CA ILE A 241 -3.92 -14.82 6.13
C ILE A 241 -4.47 -15.24 4.75
N ARG A 242 -3.76 -16.11 4.02
CA ARG A 242 -4.19 -16.59 2.69
C ARG A 242 -5.47 -17.42 2.77
N GLN A 243 -6.34 -17.25 1.77
CA GLN A 243 -7.47 -18.14 1.54
C GLN A 243 -6.97 -19.46 0.93
N GLN A 244 -6.95 -20.53 1.73
CA GLN A 244 -6.45 -21.86 1.35
C GLN A 244 -7.30 -22.53 0.24
N SER A 245 -8.51 -22.04 -0.01
CA SER A 245 -9.38 -22.51 -1.10
C SER A 245 -8.96 -22.00 -2.48
N ILE A 246 -8.19 -20.91 -2.55
CA ILE A 246 -7.76 -20.25 -3.78
C ILE A 246 -6.27 -20.51 -4.05
N HIS A 247 -5.46 -20.58 -3.00
CA HIS A 247 -4.03 -20.83 -3.06
C HIS A 247 -3.76 -22.26 -2.59
N GLY A 248 -3.20 -23.12 -3.45
CA GLY A 248 -2.96 -24.53 -3.13
C GLY A 248 -2.24 -24.70 -1.79
N ALA A 249 -2.73 -25.61 -0.96
CA ALA A 249 -2.18 -25.83 0.37
C ALA A 249 -0.71 -26.31 0.36
N ASP A 250 -0.24 -26.81 -0.79
CA ASP A 250 1.06 -27.47 -1.00
C ASP A 250 2.25 -26.51 -1.17
N ASP A 251 2.05 -25.19 -1.16
CA ASP A 251 3.13 -24.23 -1.38
C ASP A 251 4.08 -24.06 -0.17
N ILE A 252 3.73 -24.62 1.00
CA ILE A 252 4.55 -24.54 2.22
C ILE A 252 4.95 -25.96 2.65
N PRO A 253 6.25 -26.32 2.54
CA PRO A 253 6.72 -27.67 2.86
C PRO A 253 6.34 -28.08 4.30
N GLY A 254 5.62 -29.20 4.41
CA GLY A 254 5.27 -29.80 5.71
C GLY A 254 4.12 -29.12 6.46
N ALA A 255 3.52 -28.05 5.93
CA ALA A 255 2.41 -27.37 6.60
C ALA A 255 1.16 -28.25 6.69
N THR A 256 0.72 -28.84 5.58
CA THR A 256 -0.48 -29.69 5.51
C THR A 256 -0.35 -31.01 6.26
N ALA A 257 0.89 -31.48 6.45
CA ALA A 257 1.20 -32.69 7.20
C ALA A 257 1.36 -32.44 8.71
N HIS A 258 1.37 -31.18 9.14
CA HIS A 258 1.55 -30.84 10.55
C HIS A 258 0.29 -31.23 11.35
N PRO A 259 0.42 -31.82 12.56
CA PRO A 259 -0.73 -32.26 13.36
C PRO A 259 -1.76 -31.15 13.61
N ASP A 260 -1.29 -29.93 13.86
CA ASP A 260 -2.14 -28.78 14.20
C ASP A 260 -2.69 -28.03 12.97
N TRP A 261 -2.42 -28.51 11.75
CA TRP A 261 -2.86 -27.84 10.52
C TRP A 261 -4.38 -27.69 10.44
N HIS A 262 -5.12 -28.71 10.88
CA HIS A 262 -6.58 -28.69 10.85
C HIS A 262 -7.17 -27.59 11.72
N ILE A 263 -6.68 -27.41 12.95
CA ILE A 263 -7.14 -26.36 13.88
C ILE A 263 -6.79 -24.97 13.34
N PHE A 264 -5.64 -24.82 12.68
CA PHE A 264 -5.29 -23.56 12.03
C PHE A 264 -6.26 -23.19 10.90
N VAL A 265 -6.68 -24.16 10.08
CA VAL A 265 -7.60 -23.90 8.96
C VAL A 265 -9.04 -23.69 9.43
N GLU A 266 -9.51 -24.46 10.41
CA GLU A 266 -10.90 -24.43 10.86
C GLU A 266 -11.17 -23.34 11.91
N ASP A 267 -10.24 -23.16 12.85
CA ASP A 267 -10.42 -22.29 14.03
C ASP A 267 -9.52 -21.06 14.02
N ALA A 268 -8.66 -20.89 13.00
CA ALA A 268 -7.67 -19.81 12.91
C ALA A 268 -6.66 -19.79 14.09
N ILE A 269 -6.35 -20.95 14.67
CA ILE A 269 -5.39 -21.09 15.77
C ILE A 269 -4.05 -21.58 15.22
N ALA A 270 -3.02 -20.73 15.28
CA ALA A 270 -1.66 -21.10 14.90
C ALA A 270 -0.83 -21.43 16.15
N THR A 271 -0.45 -22.70 16.32
CA THR A 271 0.44 -23.14 17.41
C THR A 271 1.89 -22.72 17.15
N ASP A 272 2.69 -22.55 18.21
CA ASP A 272 4.13 -22.25 18.10
C ASP A 272 4.88 -23.23 17.18
N SER A 273 4.55 -24.52 17.27
CA SER A 273 5.12 -25.59 16.43
C SER A 273 4.76 -25.38 14.96
N LEU A 274 3.50 -25.04 14.66
CA LEU A 274 3.05 -24.77 13.31
C LEU A 274 3.65 -23.48 12.76
N LEU A 275 3.74 -22.41 13.55
CA LEU A 275 4.35 -21.14 13.13
C LEU A 275 5.81 -21.32 12.71
N ARG A 276 6.57 -22.21 13.36
CA ARG A 276 7.93 -22.56 12.95
C ARG A 276 7.99 -23.26 11.59
N VAL A 277 6.94 -24.01 11.22
CA VAL A 277 6.81 -24.61 9.87
C VAL A 277 6.42 -23.54 8.85
N LEU A 278 5.44 -22.69 9.17
CA LEU A 278 4.96 -21.65 8.27
C LEU A 278 6.01 -20.58 7.99
N TRP A 279 6.87 -20.29 8.97
CA TRP A 279 7.92 -19.28 8.91
C TRP A 279 9.32 -19.88 9.04
N TYR A 280 9.52 -21.06 8.43
CA TYR A 280 10.78 -21.82 8.47
C TYR A 280 12.02 -21.02 8.02
N ASP A 281 11.81 -20.01 7.17
CA ASP A 281 12.83 -19.12 6.61
C ASP A 281 13.01 -17.82 7.44
N ARG A 282 12.38 -17.71 8.61
CA ARG A 282 12.47 -16.55 9.52
C ARG A 282 12.76 -16.97 10.97
N LEU A 283 13.20 -18.21 11.19
CA LEU A 283 13.38 -18.77 12.54
C LEU A 283 14.36 -17.97 13.43
N GLU A 284 15.40 -17.38 12.85
CA GLU A 284 16.37 -16.55 13.59
C GLU A 284 15.73 -15.32 14.24
N HIS A 285 14.67 -14.79 13.62
CA HIS A 285 13.98 -13.58 14.06
C HIS A 285 12.50 -13.85 14.38
N LEU A 286 12.16 -15.09 14.74
CA LEU A 286 10.78 -15.52 14.99
C LEU A 286 10.09 -14.65 16.04
N GLU A 287 10.77 -14.37 17.16
CA GLU A 287 10.24 -13.52 18.24
C GLU A 287 9.95 -12.09 17.79
N LEU A 288 10.79 -11.54 16.91
CA LEU A 288 10.57 -10.22 16.33
C LEU A 288 9.36 -10.25 15.40
N LEU A 289 9.24 -11.27 14.54
CA LEU A 289 8.11 -11.43 13.63
C LEU A 289 6.79 -11.61 14.39
N LEU A 290 6.78 -12.46 15.43
CA LEU A 290 5.65 -12.65 16.34
C LEU A 290 5.25 -11.35 17.02
N GLY A 291 6.22 -10.65 17.63
CA GLY A 291 5.97 -9.39 18.31
C GLY A 291 5.41 -8.31 17.38
N LEU A 292 5.89 -8.26 16.13
CA LEU A 292 5.34 -7.37 15.11
C LEU A 292 3.93 -7.78 14.71
N ALA A 293 3.68 -9.08 14.47
CA ALA A 293 2.36 -9.59 14.14
C ALA A 293 1.32 -9.25 15.22
N VAL A 294 1.67 -9.44 16.49
CA VAL A 294 0.81 -9.08 17.64
C VAL A 294 0.62 -7.57 17.75
N LYS A 295 1.71 -6.79 17.67
CA LYS A 295 1.64 -5.32 17.74
C LYS A 295 0.68 -4.75 16.69
N TYR A 296 0.64 -5.41 15.54
CA TYR A 296 -0.15 -5.00 14.40
C TYR A 296 -1.53 -5.67 14.31
N GLY A 297 -1.94 -6.39 15.37
CA GLY A 297 -3.28 -6.98 15.47
C GLY A 297 -3.52 -8.12 14.48
N LEU A 298 -2.45 -8.76 13.99
CA LEU A 298 -2.51 -9.89 13.07
C LEU A 298 -2.57 -11.22 13.80
N LEU A 299 -2.03 -11.25 15.02
CA LEU A 299 -2.11 -12.37 15.94
C LEU A 299 -2.58 -11.86 17.30
N VAL A 300 -3.36 -12.69 17.98
CA VAL A 300 -3.75 -12.49 19.37
C VAL A 300 -3.08 -13.62 20.18
N PRO A 301 -2.20 -13.30 21.16
CA PRO A 301 -1.56 -14.29 22.01
C PRO A 301 -2.52 -15.10 22.87
#